data_AF-A0A1B9EJ40-F1
#
_entry.id   AF-A0A1B9EJ40-F1
#
_cell.length_a   1.000
_cell.length_b   1.000
_cell.length_c   1.000
_cell.angle_alpha   90.00
_cell.angle_beta   90.00
_cell.angle_gamma   90.00
#
_symmetry.space_group_name_H-M   'P 1'
#
loop_
_entity.id
_entity.type
_entity.pdbx_description
1 polymer ?
#
loop_
_entity_poly.entity_id
_entity_poly.type
_entity_poly.pdbx_seq_one_letter_code
_entity_poly.pdbx_strand_id
1 'polypeptide(L)'
;MKLDFTGLRRMPDEELVRKEIRYLALVQVDLMALYQRWGRPDVGVDSLAEWLSFAFALPSGEKFALQREACYPPTPGFLLSTTRALFSAEGAEQVIVALEIPEAFAVELSSEVVG
;
A
#
# COMPACT_ATOMS: atom_id res chain seq x y z
N MET A 1 4.63 -13.44 15.29
CA MET A 1 5.26 -14.18 14.16
C MET A 1 5.97 -13.15 13.31
N LYS A 2 7.24 -13.34 12.95
CA LYS A 2 7.98 -12.35 12.15
C LYS A 2 7.54 -12.51 10.69
N LEU A 3 6.90 -11.49 10.15
CA LEU A 3 6.53 -11.47 8.73
C LEU A 3 7.80 -11.40 7.90
N ASP A 4 7.83 -12.18 6.82
CA ASP A 4 8.95 -12.21 5.90
C ASP A 4 8.63 -11.36 4.68
N PHE A 5 9.36 -10.26 4.55
CA PHE A 5 9.28 -9.34 3.43
C PHE A 5 10.32 -9.66 2.35
N THR A 6 11.20 -10.65 2.57
CA THR A 6 12.09 -11.12 1.52
C THR A 6 11.26 -11.77 0.41
N GLY A 7 11.46 -11.33 -0.83
CA GLY A 7 10.64 -11.78 -1.95
C GLY A 7 9.29 -11.04 -2.11
N LEU A 8 9.14 -9.86 -1.50
CA LEU A 8 8.07 -8.93 -1.85
C LEU A 8 8.01 -8.75 -3.36
N ARG A 9 6.83 -8.94 -3.95
CA ARG A 9 6.61 -8.78 -5.39
C ARG A 9 5.43 -7.89 -5.68
N ARG A 10 5.52 -7.12 -6.77
CA ARG A 10 4.36 -6.50 -7.40
C ARG A 10 3.42 -7.58 -7.91
N MET A 11 2.14 -7.31 -7.78
CA MET A 11 1.06 -8.06 -8.42
C MET A 11 0.09 -7.09 -9.11
N PRO A 12 -0.70 -7.57 -10.09
CA PRO A 12 -1.77 -6.77 -10.69
C PRO A 12 -2.84 -6.39 -9.67
N ASP A 13 -3.36 -5.16 -9.73
CA ASP A 13 -4.49 -4.71 -8.88
C ASP A 13 -5.73 -5.62 -9.00
N GLU A 14 -5.99 -6.18 -10.19
CA GLU A 14 -7.13 -7.08 -10.43
C GLU A 14 -7.07 -8.40 -9.64
N GLU A 15 -5.88 -8.85 -9.24
CA GLU A 15 -5.69 -10.04 -8.41
C GLU A 15 -5.88 -9.74 -6.90
N LEU A 16 -6.05 -8.47 -6.53
CA LEU A 16 -6.28 -8.03 -5.17
C LEU A 16 -7.77 -8.09 -4.82
N VAL A 17 -8.10 -8.95 -3.86
CA VAL A 17 -9.48 -9.11 -3.41
C VAL A 17 -9.82 -7.99 -2.42
N ARG A 18 -10.46 -6.91 -2.89
CA ARG A 18 -10.73 -5.69 -2.11
C ARG A 18 -11.40 -5.92 -0.75
N LYS A 19 -12.23 -6.97 -0.59
CA LYS A 19 -12.88 -7.31 0.68
C LYS A 19 -11.94 -7.90 1.75
N GLU A 20 -10.75 -8.32 1.37
CA GLU A 20 -9.76 -8.94 2.27
C GLU A 20 -8.75 -7.93 2.82
N ILE A 21 -8.71 -6.72 2.24
CA ILE A 21 -7.84 -5.64 2.67
C ILE A 21 -8.60 -4.57 3.45
N ARG A 22 -7.90 -3.89 4.35
CA ARG A 22 -8.44 -2.78 5.15
C ARG A 22 -7.45 -1.63 5.17
N TYR A 23 -7.98 -0.41 5.24
CA TYR A 23 -7.17 0.81 5.35
C TYR A 23 -6.35 0.80 6.64
N LEU A 24 -5.04 0.81 6.50
CA LEU A 24 -4.08 0.74 7.59
C LEU A 24 -3.44 2.10 7.89
N ALA A 25 -3.04 2.86 6.87
CA ALA A 25 -2.28 4.09 7.06
C ALA A 25 -2.34 5.02 5.84
N LEU A 26 -2.10 6.31 6.07
CA LEU A 26 -1.70 7.25 5.03
C LEU A 26 -0.17 7.29 4.96
N VAL A 27 0.39 6.98 3.80
CA VAL A 27 1.84 6.92 3.58
C VAL A 27 2.26 8.05 2.65
N GLN A 28 3.16 8.90 3.13
CA GLN A 28 3.84 9.86 2.26
C GLN A 28 4.96 9.12 1.54
N VAL A 29 4.87 9.06 0.22
CA VAL A 29 5.89 8.47 -0.65
C VAL A 29 5.75 9.10 -2.03
N ASP A 30 6.87 9.34 -2.70
CA ASP A 30 6.87 9.94 -4.02
C ASP A 30 6.41 8.94 -5.10
N LEU A 31 5.55 9.41 -6.02
CA LEU A 31 5.04 8.56 -7.10
C LEU A 31 6.14 8.16 -8.09
N MET A 32 7.11 9.05 -8.37
CA MET A 32 8.22 8.72 -9.27
C MET A 32 9.20 7.76 -8.61
N ALA A 33 9.43 7.86 -7.30
CA ALA A 33 10.20 6.85 -6.57
C ALA A 33 9.54 5.46 -6.63
N LEU A 34 8.23 5.38 -6.40
CA LEU A 34 7.46 4.14 -6.59
C LEU A 34 7.55 3.63 -8.02
N TYR A 35 7.38 4.51 -9.01
CA TYR A 35 7.48 4.16 -10.42
C TYR A 35 8.85 3.57 -10.78
N GLN A 36 9.92 4.20 -10.31
CA GLN A 36 11.29 3.79 -10.61
C GLN A 36 11.63 2.45 -9.95
N ARG A 37 11.18 2.24 -8.70
CA ARG A 37 11.48 1.02 -7.95
C ARG A 37 10.60 -0.17 -8.35
N TRP A 38 9.32 0.08 -8.63
CA TRP A 38 8.28 -0.94 -8.76
C TRP A 38 7.53 -0.93 -10.10
N GLY A 39 7.94 -0.08 -11.04
CA GLY A 39 7.32 0.02 -12.36
C GLY A 39 6.05 0.87 -12.38
N ARG A 40 5.34 0.90 -13.51
CA ARG A 40 4.13 1.73 -13.65
C ARG A 40 3.06 1.31 -12.63
N PRO A 41 2.27 2.23 -12.05
CA PRO A 41 1.07 1.87 -11.32
C PRO A 41 0.06 1.21 -12.26
N ASP A 42 -0.77 0.33 -11.70
CA ASP A 42 -2.01 -0.05 -12.35
C ASP A 42 -3.00 1.11 -12.28
N VAL A 43 -3.83 1.26 -13.31
CA VAL A 43 -4.85 2.32 -13.37
C VAL A 43 -6.21 1.66 -13.35
N GLY A 44 -6.98 1.94 -12.31
CA GLY A 44 -8.36 1.47 -12.16
C GLY A 44 -9.32 2.66 -12.12
N VAL A 45 -10.54 2.47 -12.63
CA VAL A 45 -11.60 3.49 -12.54
C VAL A 45 -12.77 2.90 -11.77
N ASP A 46 -13.25 3.63 -10.77
CA ASP A 46 -14.52 3.34 -10.11
C ASP A 46 -15.50 4.51 -10.23
N SER A 47 -16.65 4.42 -9.56
CA SER A 47 -17.68 5.46 -9.60
C SER A 47 -17.26 6.78 -8.96
N LEU A 48 -16.13 6.81 -8.24
CA LEU A 48 -15.63 7.98 -7.54
C LEU A 48 -14.52 8.65 -8.34
N ALA A 49 -13.54 7.88 -8.82
CA ALA A 49 -12.38 8.44 -9.52
C ALA A 49 -11.56 7.41 -10.32
N GLU A 50 -10.55 7.93 -11.01
CA GLU A 50 -9.41 7.14 -11.48
C GLU A 50 -8.36 7.01 -10.37
N TRP A 51 -7.86 5.79 -10.17
CA TRP A 51 -6.96 5.41 -9.09
C TRP A 51 -5.66 4.84 -9.65
N LEU A 52 -4.54 5.32 -9.10
CA LEU A 52 -3.22 4.71 -9.27
C LEU A 52 -3.01 3.68 -8.17
N SER A 53 -2.70 2.44 -8.53
CA SER A 53 -2.52 1.34 -7.57
C SER A 53 -1.16 0.66 -7.74
N PHE A 54 -0.50 0.43 -6.61
CA PHE A 54 0.63 -0.48 -6.49
C PHE A 54 0.23 -1.60 -5.53
N ALA A 55 -0.15 -2.76 -6.07
CA ALA A 55 -0.49 -3.93 -5.27
C ALA A 55 0.72 -4.87 -5.12
N PHE A 56 0.86 -5.47 -3.94
CA PHE A 56 1.95 -6.34 -3.58
C PHE A 56 1.49 -7.60 -2.86
N ALA A 57 2.28 -8.66 -3.01
CA ALA A 57 2.11 -9.91 -2.28
C ALA A 57 3.42 -10.33 -1.61
N LEU A 58 3.30 -10.82 -0.38
CA LEU A 58 4.34 -11.51 0.35
C LEU A 58 4.34 -13.02 0.02
N PRO A 59 5.47 -13.73 0.19
CA PRO A 59 5.50 -15.19 0.03
C PRO A 59 4.55 -15.93 0.99
N SER A 60 4.22 -15.31 2.13
CA SER A 60 3.23 -15.82 3.08
C SER A 60 1.79 -15.79 2.54
N GLY A 61 1.54 -15.11 1.42
CA GLY A 61 0.21 -14.89 0.85
C GLY A 61 -0.48 -13.62 1.34
N GLU A 62 0.08 -12.93 2.34
CA GLU A 62 -0.40 -11.61 2.77
C GLU A 62 -0.21 -10.58 1.66
N LYS A 63 -1.12 -9.61 1.58
CA LYS A 63 -1.16 -8.62 0.50
C LYS A 63 -1.33 -7.22 1.06
N PHE A 64 -0.83 -6.26 0.31
CA PHE A 64 -1.12 -4.85 0.56
C PHE A 64 -1.14 -4.05 -0.74
N ALA A 65 -1.75 -2.88 -0.70
CA ALA A 65 -1.73 -1.95 -1.82
C ALA A 65 -1.53 -0.51 -1.34
N LEU A 66 -0.80 0.25 -2.14
CA LEU A 66 -0.74 1.70 -2.07
C LEU A 66 -1.61 2.28 -3.18
N GLN A 67 -2.63 3.04 -2.79
CA GLN A 67 -3.60 3.61 -3.71
C GLN A 67 -3.70 5.12 -3.53
N ARG A 68 -3.79 5.85 -4.63
CA ARG A 68 -4.16 7.27 -4.58
C ARG A 68 -4.98 7.64 -5.79
N GLU A 69 -5.81 8.65 -5.63
CA GLU A 69 -6.52 9.25 -6.76
C GLU A 69 -5.53 9.85 -7.76
N ALA A 70 -5.78 9.67 -9.06
CA ALA A 70 -4.90 10.11 -10.12
C ALA A 70 -4.96 11.64 -10.37
N CYS A 71 -6.16 12.22 -10.34
CA CYS A 71 -6.37 13.60 -10.78
C CYS A 71 -6.39 14.61 -9.63
N TYR A 72 -7.20 14.38 -8.59
CA TYR A 72 -7.42 15.36 -7.52
C TYR A 72 -7.34 14.71 -6.13
N PRO A 73 -6.16 14.16 -5.76
CA PRO A 73 -6.02 13.46 -4.49
C PRO A 73 -6.39 14.37 -3.31
N PRO A 74 -7.32 13.96 -2.44
CA PRO A 74 -7.79 14.78 -1.32
C PRO A 74 -6.73 14.97 -0.24
N THR A 75 -5.70 14.12 -0.22
CA THR A 75 -4.57 14.19 0.70
C THR A 75 -3.26 13.89 -0.05
N PRO A 76 -2.14 14.53 0.31
CA PRO A 76 -0.81 14.11 -0.15
C PRO A 76 -0.49 12.69 0.31
N GLY A 77 0.00 11.85 -0.60
CA GLY A 77 0.45 10.49 -0.30
C GLY A 77 -0.43 9.40 -0.91
N PHE A 78 -0.34 8.20 -0.32
CA PHE A 78 -1.03 6.99 -0.74
C PHE A 78 -1.72 6.34 0.46
N LEU A 79 -2.94 5.87 0.23
CA LEU A 79 -3.66 5.00 1.15
C LEU A 79 -3.00 3.63 1.13
N LEU A 80 -2.46 3.21 2.28
CA LEU A 80 -1.99 1.85 2.49
C LEU A 80 -3.15 1.00 3.02
N SER A 81 -3.52 -0.03 2.25
CA SER A 81 -4.49 -1.03 2.68
C SER A 81 -3.85 -2.42 2.71
N THR A 82 -4.13 -3.22 3.75
CA THR A 82 -3.43 -4.49 3.98
C THR A 82 -4.38 -5.61 4.40
N THR A 83 -3.96 -6.86 4.21
CA THR A 83 -4.62 -8.03 4.78
C THR A 83 -4.42 -8.11 6.29
N ARG A 84 -5.27 -8.90 6.96
CA ARG A 84 -5.38 -8.93 8.43
C ARG A 84 -4.05 -9.15 9.16
N ALA A 85 -3.14 -9.98 8.67
CA ALA A 85 -1.91 -10.26 9.41
C ALA A 85 -0.91 -9.09 9.40
N LEU A 86 -1.06 -8.16 8.45
CA LEU A 86 -0.29 -6.93 8.33
C LEU A 86 -0.95 -5.73 9.04
N PHE A 87 -2.13 -5.92 9.64
CA PHE A 87 -2.93 -4.83 10.19
C PHE A 87 -2.48 -4.46 11.61
N SER A 88 -1.30 -3.83 11.71
CA SER A 88 -0.77 -3.25 12.95
C SER A 88 0.18 -2.08 12.64
N ALA A 89 0.55 -1.31 13.67
CA ALA A 89 1.53 -0.22 13.53
C ALA A 89 2.88 -0.76 13.02
N GLU A 90 3.36 -1.85 13.61
CA GLU A 90 4.60 -2.52 13.20
C GLU A 90 4.48 -3.09 11.78
N GLY A 91 3.29 -3.57 11.39
CA GLY A 91 3.01 -4.00 10.02
C GLY A 91 3.16 -2.86 9.01
N ALA A 92 2.67 -1.66 9.35
CA ALA A 92 2.84 -0.48 8.52
C ALA A 92 4.32 -0.09 8.36
N GLU A 93 5.08 -0.06 9.46
CA GLU A 93 6.52 0.23 9.42
C GLU A 93 7.29 -0.79 8.56
N GLN A 94 7.00 -2.08 8.74
CA GLN A 94 7.65 -3.15 7.97
C GLN A 94 7.32 -3.06 6.48
N VAL A 95 6.06 -2.77 6.12
CA VAL A 95 5.65 -2.54 4.73
C VAL A 95 6.43 -1.36 4.15
N ILE A 96 6.48 -0.23 4.85
CA ILE A 96 7.16 1.00 4.38
C ILE A 96 8.64 0.72 4.13
N VAL A 97 9.33 0.07 5.08
CA VAL A 97 10.75 -0.31 4.92
C VAL A 97 10.93 -1.25 3.72
N ALA A 98 10.02 -2.20 3.52
CA ALA A 98 10.09 -3.17 2.42
C ALA A 98 9.85 -2.56 1.03
N LEU A 99 9.29 -1.35 0.94
CA LEU A 99 9.20 -0.62 -0.33
C LEU A 99 10.57 -0.21 -0.86
N GLU A 100 11.60 -0.17 0.01
CA GLU A 100 12.96 0.28 -0.30
C GLU A 100 13.02 1.70 -0.90
N ILE A 101 12.17 2.59 -0.37
CA ILE A 101 12.11 4.00 -0.73
C ILE A 101 12.45 4.81 0.53
N PRO A 102 13.67 5.38 0.64
CA PRO A 102 14.16 5.99 1.88
C PRO A 102 13.29 7.12 2.45
N GLU A 103 12.63 7.88 1.58
CA GLU A 103 11.76 9.00 1.95
C GLU A 103 10.32 8.59 2.30
N ALA A 104 9.98 7.30 2.22
CA ALA A 104 8.64 6.82 2.54
C ALA A 104 8.41 6.79 4.06
N PHE A 105 7.30 7.33 4.53
CA PHE A 105 6.91 7.27 5.94
C PHE A 105 5.38 7.32 6.15
N ALA A 106 4.91 6.79 7.27
CA ALA A 106 3.51 6.88 7.67
C ALA A 106 3.22 8.27 8.25
N VAL A 107 2.25 8.96 7.66
CA VAL A 107 1.74 10.25 8.16
C VAL A 107 0.69 10.03 9.25
N GLU A 108 -0.15 9.02 9.05
CA GLU A 108 -1.27 8.70 9.93
C GLU A 108 -1.52 7.19 9.90
N LEU A 109 -1.85 6.60 11.06
CA LEU A 109 -2.35 5.24 11.16
C LEU A 109 -3.87 5.27 11.31
N SER A 110 -4.54 4.25 10.80
CA SER A 110 -5.97 4.03 11.01
C SER A 110 -6.30 4.03 12.50
N SER A 111 -7.40 4.69 12.88
CA SER A 111 -7.87 4.72 14.26
C SER A 111 -8.18 3.33 14.81
N GLU A 112 -8.46 2.35 13.95
CA GLU A 112 -8.63 0.93 14.30
C GLU A 112 -7.35 0.25 14.80
N VAL A 113 -6.18 0.84 14.55
CA VAL A 113 -4.87 0.32 15.00
C VAL A 113 -4.47 0.88 16.37
N VAL A 114 -4.95 2.08 16.69
CA VAL A 114 -4.60 2.82 17.92
C VAL A 114 -5.55 2.48 19.09
N GLY A 115 -6.63 1.76 18.80
CA GLY A 115 -7.70 1.38 19.74
C GLY A 115 -7.45 0.11 20.56
#